data_AF-A0A7C3QFN1-F1
#
_entry.id   AF-A0A7C3QFN1-F1
#
_cell.length_a   1.000
_cell.length_b   1.000
_cell.length_c   1.000
_cell.angle_alpha   90.00
_cell.angle_beta   90.00
_cell.angle_gamma   90.00
#
_symmetry.space_group_name_H-M   'P 1'
#
loop_
_entity.id
_entity.type
_entity.pdbx_description
1 polymer ?
#
loop_
_entity_poly.entity_id
_entity_poly.type
_entity_poly.pdbx_seq_one_letter_code
_entity_poly.pdbx_strand_id
1 'polypeptide(L)'
;MSKPYTSLTELREQHKLLLEQRRSGDDAPEFIQAVIQFIQRGSAAGVLLDTEEARWDAQNLLDFWSNELHHLQQEGPDATLADYDPDQAPELPDDLCPYLGLDAFDEAQQNLFFGRERL
;
A
#
# COMPACT_ATOMS: atom_id res chain seq x y z
N MET A 1 -2.33 -14.11 11.70
CA MET A 1 -1.93 -13.38 10.49
C MET A 1 -1.88 -11.91 10.85
N SER A 2 -0.74 -11.23 10.64
CA SER A 2 -0.62 -9.79 10.86
C SER A 2 -1.35 -9.03 9.74
N LYS A 3 -2.01 -7.92 10.08
CA LYS A 3 -2.77 -7.12 9.11
C LYS A 3 -1.83 -6.49 8.07
N PRO A 4 -2.09 -6.63 6.75
CA PRO A 4 -1.27 -6.01 5.72
C PRO A 4 -1.30 -4.48 5.84
N TYR A 5 -0.29 -3.83 5.26
CA TYR A 5 -0.33 -2.38 5.07
C TYR A 5 -1.40 -2.02 4.04
N THR A 6 -2.05 -0.89 4.25
CA THR A 6 -3.19 -0.43 3.43
C THR A 6 -2.75 0.45 2.27
N SER A 7 -1.50 0.92 2.26
CA SER A 7 -0.93 1.76 1.19
C SER A 7 0.59 1.70 1.17
N LEU A 8 1.17 2.11 0.03
CA LEU A 8 2.62 2.31 -0.10
C LEU A 8 3.14 3.39 0.87
N THR A 9 2.35 4.41 1.18
CA THR A 9 2.71 5.45 2.13
C THR A 9 2.91 4.88 3.54
N GLU A 10 1.97 4.06 4.01
CA GLU A 10 2.08 3.38 5.32
C GLU A 10 3.32 2.47 5.38
N LEU A 11 3.61 1.73 4.30
CA LEU A 11 4.81 0.90 4.19
C LEU A 11 6.10 1.75 4.30
N ARG A 12 6.16 2.88 3.59
CA ARG A 12 7.30 3.82 3.63
C ARG A 12 7.49 4.44 5.01
N GLU A 13 6.42 4.77 5.72
CA GLU A 13 6.49 5.30 7.09
C GLU A 13 7.09 4.27 8.06
N GLN A 14 6.62 3.03 8.01
CA GLN A 14 7.17 1.96 8.85
C GLN A 14 8.63 1.65 8.51
N HIS A 15 9.00 1.68 7.23
CA HIS A 15 10.39 1.55 6.81
C HIS A 15 11.28 2.64 7.44
N LYS A 16 10.83 3.91 7.48
CA LYS A 16 11.57 4.99 8.12
C LYS A 16 11.78 4.75 9.62
N LEU A 17 10.75 4.29 10.33
CA LEU A 17 10.84 3.97 11.77
C LEU A 17 11.88 2.86 12.03
N LEU A 18 11.90 1.81 11.20
CA LEU A 18 12.90 0.75 11.33
C LEU A 18 14.32 1.24 11.01
N LEU A 19 14.49 2.14 10.04
CA LEU A 19 15.79 2.77 9.77
C LEU A 19 16.29 3.59 10.96
N GLU A 20 15.40 4.32 11.63
CA GLU A 20 15.75 5.07 12.84
C GLU A 20 16.20 4.14 13.96
N GLN A 21 15.47 3.05 14.19
CA GLN A 21 15.84 2.03 15.18
C GLN A 21 17.18 1.35 14.83
N ARG A 22 17.42 1.05 13.55
CA ARG A 22 18.68 0.48 13.08
C ARG A 22 19.87 1.40 13.35
N ARG A 23 19.70 2.72 13.24
CA ARG A 23 20.75 3.71 13.55
C ARG A 23 21.10 3.78 15.02
N SER A 24 20.17 3.43 15.92
CA SER A 24 20.45 3.33 17.35
C SER A 24 21.40 2.16 17.68
N GLY A 25 21.57 1.19 16.77
CA GLY A 25 22.61 0.16 16.84
C GLY A 25 22.29 -1.03 17.74
N ASP A 26 21.06 -1.12 18.26
CA ASP A 26 20.61 -2.26 19.05
C ASP A 26 20.04 -3.35 18.13
N ASP A 27 20.80 -4.43 17.94
CA ASP A 27 20.35 -5.70 17.34
C ASP A 27 19.51 -6.52 18.32
N ALA A 28 18.63 -5.83 19.05
CA ALA A 28 17.79 -6.45 20.05
C ALA A 28 16.81 -7.43 19.37
N PRO A 29 16.44 -8.55 20.02
CA PRO A 29 15.46 -9.49 19.48
C PRO A 29 14.14 -8.82 19.04
N GLU A 30 13.75 -7.75 19.72
CA GLU A 30 12.57 -6.94 19.39
C GLU A 30 12.70 -6.25 18.02
N PHE A 31 13.89 -5.77 17.67
CA PHE A 31 14.16 -5.17 16.36
C PHE A 31 14.04 -6.22 15.25
N ILE A 32 14.68 -7.37 15.43
CA ILE A 32 14.61 -8.49 14.47
C ILE A 32 13.15 -8.90 14.26
N GLN A 33 12.38 -9.03 15.35
CA GLN A 33 10.97 -9.37 15.28
C GLN A 33 10.15 -8.30 14.55
N ALA A 34 10.47 -7.01 14.74
CA ALA A 34 9.81 -5.91 14.03
C ALA A 34 10.11 -5.94 12.53
N VAL A 35 11.36 -6.24 12.13
CA VAL A 35 11.74 -6.41 10.73
C VAL A 35 11.00 -7.61 10.10
N ILE A 36 10.92 -8.75 10.79
CA ILE A 36 10.15 -9.92 10.33
C ILE A 36 8.67 -9.56 10.12
N GLN A 37 8.06 -8.84 11.08
CA GLN A 37 6.68 -8.40 10.95
C GLN A 37 6.49 -7.41 9.80
N PHE A 38 7.45 -6.51 9.59
CA PHE A 38 7.44 -5.60 8.46
C PHE A 38 7.41 -6.35 7.13
N ILE A 39 8.28 -7.34 6.95
CA ILE A 39 8.34 -8.14 5.71
C ILE A 39 7.03 -8.91 5.50
N GLN A 40 6.49 -9.58 6.53
CA GLN A 40 5.22 -10.31 6.42
C GLN A 40 4.05 -9.41 6.02
N ARG A 41 3.94 -8.24 6.66
CA ARG A 41 2.85 -7.29 6.38
C ARG A 41 3.04 -6.59 5.04
N GLY A 42 4.27 -6.31 4.65
CA GLY A 42 4.64 -5.69 3.38
C GLY A 42 4.40 -6.62 2.20
N SER A 43 4.82 -7.88 2.30
CA SER A 43 4.53 -8.92 1.29
C SER A 43 3.03 -9.04 1.04
N ALA A 44 2.24 -9.15 2.12
CA ALA A 44 0.78 -9.24 2.03
C ALA A 44 0.11 -7.97 1.48
N ALA A 45 0.74 -6.79 1.59
CA ALA A 45 0.21 -5.55 1.01
C ALA A 45 0.27 -5.55 -0.53
N GLY A 46 1.02 -6.46 -1.14
CA GLY A 46 1.12 -6.62 -2.59
C GLY A 46 -0.23 -6.80 -3.29
N VAL A 47 -1.24 -7.34 -2.59
CA VAL A 47 -2.60 -7.49 -3.15
C VAL A 47 -3.26 -6.16 -3.50
N LEU A 48 -2.85 -5.06 -2.87
CA LEU A 48 -3.44 -3.72 -3.06
C LEU A 48 -2.61 -2.82 -4.00
N LEU A 49 -1.41 -3.24 -4.41
CA LEU A 49 -0.51 -2.43 -5.23
C LEU A 49 -0.74 -2.74 -6.71
N ASP A 50 -1.52 -1.88 -7.36
CA ASP A 50 -2.00 -2.00 -8.75
C ASP A 50 -0.98 -1.51 -9.79
N THR A 51 -0.15 -0.52 -9.44
CA THR A 51 0.86 0.04 -10.34
C THR A 51 2.21 -0.66 -10.23
N GLU A 52 2.87 -0.85 -11.37
CA GLU A 52 4.21 -1.44 -11.43
C GLU A 52 5.23 -0.62 -10.62
N GLU A 53 5.15 0.72 -10.68
CA GLU A 53 6.01 1.61 -9.90
C GLU A 53 5.86 1.39 -8.39
N ALA A 54 4.61 1.33 -7.89
CA ALA A 54 4.36 1.10 -6.47
C ALA A 54 4.82 -0.29 -6.02
N ARG A 55 4.62 -1.31 -6.85
CA ARG A 55 5.09 -2.68 -6.59
C ARG A 55 6.61 -2.74 -6.55
N TRP A 56 7.28 -2.12 -7.52
CA TRP A 56 8.74 -2.08 -7.59
C TRP A 56 9.33 -1.37 -6.35
N ASP A 57 8.76 -0.23 -5.97
CA ASP A 57 9.16 0.49 -4.76
C ASP A 57 8.97 -0.35 -3.50
N ALA A 58 7.80 -0.98 -3.33
CA ALA A 58 7.53 -1.82 -2.17
C ALA A 58 8.49 -3.02 -2.11
N GLN A 59 8.75 -3.68 -3.24
CA GLN A 59 9.67 -4.82 -3.30
C GLN A 59 11.08 -4.42 -2.87
N ASN A 60 11.61 -3.29 -3.34
CA ASN A 60 12.92 -2.80 -2.92
C ASN A 60 13.02 -2.57 -1.40
N LEU A 61 11.94 -2.06 -0.78
CA LEU A 61 11.91 -1.87 0.68
C LEU A 61 11.94 -3.21 1.43
N LEU A 62 11.27 -4.25 0.91
CA LEU A 62 11.27 -5.58 1.51
C LEU A 62 12.62 -6.29 1.30
N ASP A 63 13.19 -6.20 0.10
CA ASP A 63 14.49 -6.78 -0.25
C ASP A 63 15.60 -6.20 0.60
N PHE A 64 15.57 -4.89 0.87
CA PHE A 64 16.50 -4.24 1.79
C PHE A 64 16.51 -4.92 3.16
N TRP A 65 15.34 -5.13 3.75
CA TRP A 65 15.22 -5.73 5.07
C TRP A 65 15.48 -7.24 5.08
N SER A 66 15.15 -7.94 4.00
CA SER A 66 15.52 -9.34 3.81
C SER A 66 17.04 -9.52 3.81
N ASN A 67 17.74 -8.68 3.05
CA ASN A 67 19.20 -8.65 3.03
C ASN A 67 19.78 -8.31 4.40
N GLU A 68 19.16 -7.37 5.13
CA GLU A 68 19.62 -7.00 6.47
C GLU A 68 19.47 -8.16 7.47
N LEU A 69 18.37 -8.92 7.43
CA LEU A 69 18.22 -10.14 8.24
C LEU A 69 19.29 -11.17 7.90
N HIS A 70 19.61 -11.36 6.61
CA HIS A 70 20.69 -12.23 6.19
C HIS A 70 22.06 -11.79 6.72
N HIS A 71 22.34 -10.48 6.73
CA HIS A 71 23.57 -9.94 7.34
C HIS A 71 23.67 -10.20 8.84
N LEU A 72 22.54 -10.20 9.54
CA LEU A 72 22.43 -10.55 10.96
C LEU A 72 22.38 -12.07 11.23
N GLN A 73 22.58 -12.89 10.19
CA GLN A 73 22.47 -14.35 10.24
C GLN A 73 21.11 -14.84 10.77
N GLN A 74 20.06 -14.05 10.55
CA GLN A 74 18.69 -14.39 10.89
C GLN A 74 17.97 -14.92 9.65
N GLU A 75 17.12 -15.92 9.85
CA GLU A 75 16.20 -16.38 8.81
C GLU A 75 14.96 -15.47 8.80
N GLY A 76 14.64 -14.97 7.60
CA GLY A 76 13.47 -14.13 7.36
C GLY A 76 12.34 -14.87 6.66
N PRO A 77 11.11 -14.34 6.73
CA PRO A 77 10.01 -14.77 5.87
C PRO A 77 10.31 -14.42 4.40
N ASP A 78 9.56 -15.02 3.47
CA ASP A 78 9.61 -14.64 2.06
C ASP A 78 9.23 -13.15 1.89
N ALA A 79 10.11 -12.42 1.21
CA ALA A 79 9.98 -10.98 0.96
C ALA A 79 9.25 -10.67 -0.36
N THR A 80 8.88 -11.69 -1.12
CA THR A 80 8.15 -11.54 -2.38
C THR A 80 6.76 -10.95 -2.12
N LEU A 81 6.40 -9.88 -2.83
CA LEU A 81 5.04 -9.33 -2.78
C LEU A 81 4.00 -10.34 -3.25
N ALA A 82 2.85 -10.38 -2.58
CA ALA A 82 1.67 -11.08 -3.08
C ALA A 82 1.24 -10.51 -4.44
N ASP A 83 0.64 -11.36 -5.28
CA ASP A 83 0.05 -10.94 -6.54
C ASP A 83 -1.07 -9.92 -6.31
N TYR A 84 -1.18 -8.95 -7.22
CA TYR A 84 -2.27 -7.98 -7.18
C TYR A 84 -3.61 -8.68 -7.35
N ASP A 85 -4.58 -8.30 -6.51
CA ASP A 85 -5.93 -8.86 -6.52
C ASP A 85 -6.96 -7.72 -6.62
N PRO A 86 -7.61 -7.53 -7.79
CA PRO A 86 -8.57 -6.46 -7.98
C PRO A 86 -9.82 -6.61 -7.09
N ASP A 87 -10.15 -7.83 -6.65
CA ASP A 87 -11.32 -8.08 -5.79
C ASP A 87 -11.06 -7.63 -4.33
N GLN A 88 -9.81 -7.32 -4.00
CA GLN A 88 -9.42 -6.77 -2.69
C GLN A 88 -9.20 -5.25 -2.73
N ALA A 89 -9.26 -4.63 -3.90
CA ALA A 89 -9.23 -3.17 -4.01
C ALA A 89 -10.48 -2.57 -3.34
N PRO A 90 -10.33 -1.46 -2.59
CA PRO A 90 -11.49 -0.82 -1.99
C PRO A 90 -12.43 -0.26 -3.06
N GLU A 91 -13.69 -0.66 -3.04
CA GLU A 91 -14.73 -0.04 -3.86
C GLU A 91 -14.95 1.41 -3.40
N LEU A 92 -14.94 2.34 -4.35
CA LEU A 92 -15.35 3.72 -4.10
C LEU A 92 -16.88 3.78 -4.16
N PRO A 93 -17.56 4.30 -3.11
CA PRO A 93 -19.00 4.55 -3.16
C PRO A 93 -19.36 5.46 -4.34
N ASP A 94 -20.40 5.09 -5.10
CA ASP A 94 -20.89 5.89 -6.22
C ASP A 94 -21.29 7.32 -5.80
N ASP A 95 -21.74 7.49 -4.56
CA ASP A 95 -22.09 8.80 -3.96
C ASP A 95 -20.89 9.76 -3.85
N LEU A 96 -19.65 9.23 -3.91
CA LEU A 96 -18.42 10.03 -3.93
C LEU A 96 -17.91 10.29 -5.35
N CYS A 97 -18.54 9.72 -6.39
CA CYS A 97 -18.14 9.94 -7.78
C CYS A 97 -18.61 11.33 -8.24
N PRO A 98 -17.69 12.30 -8.47
CA PRO A 98 -18.06 13.66 -8.86
C PRO A 98 -18.49 13.77 -10.32
N TYR A 99 -18.30 12.70 -11.11
CA TYR A 99 -18.70 12.62 -12.50
C TYR A 99 -20.04 11.92 -12.58
N LEU A 100 -21.06 12.64 -13.05
CA LEU A 100 -22.26 11.99 -13.56
C LEU A 100 -21.84 11.11 -14.72
N GLY A 101 -22.29 9.85 -14.71
CA GLY A 101 -21.88 8.82 -15.67
C GLY A 101 -22.17 9.16 -17.13
N LEU A 102 -22.16 8.15 -17.99
CA LEU A 102 -22.38 8.32 -19.43
C LEU A 102 -23.86 8.48 -19.81
N ASP A 103 -24.76 8.59 -18.83
CA ASP A 103 -26.17 8.77 -19.07
C ASP A 103 -26.43 10.08 -19.82
N ALA A 104 -27.35 10.02 -20.78
CA ALA A 104 -27.81 11.22 -21.45
C ALA A 104 -28.43 12.18 -20.44
N PHE A 105 -28.22 13.47 -20.65
CA PHE A 105 -28.78 14.53 -19.80
C PHE A 105 -30.27 14.29 -19.48
N ASP A 106 -30.59 14.22 -18.20
CA ASP A 106 -31.94 14.24 -17.66
C ASP A 106 -32.21 15.61 -17.01
N GLU A 107 -33.41 16.17 -17.23
CA GLU A 107 -33.86 17.44 -16.63
C GLU A 107 -33.85 17.38 -15.10
N ALA A 108 -34.02 16.18 -14.52
CA ALA A 108 -33.87 15.95 -13.07
C ALA A 108 -32.44 16.23 -12.55
N GLN A 109 -31.41 16.17 -13.42
CA GLN A 109 -30.00 16.39 -13.08
C GLN A 109 -29.52 17.81 -13.43
N GLN A 110 -30.43 18.74 -13.77
CA GLN A 110 -30.10 20.10 -14.20
C GLN A 110 -29.14 20.87 -13.25
N ASN A 111 -29.23 20.63 -11.95
CA ASN A 111 -28.40 21.31 -10.94
C ASN A 111 -26.92 20.93 -10.98
N LEU A 112 -26.58 19.91 -11.77
CA LEU A 112 -25.23 19.38 -11.92
C LEU A 112 -24.58 19.80 -13.24
N PHE A 113 -25.36 20.38 -14.17
CA PHE A 113 -24.89 20.88 -15.46
C PHE A 113 -25.08 22.40 -15.56
N PHE A 114 -24.07 23.16 -15.16
CA PHE A 114 -24.11 24.63 -15.24
C PHE A 114 -24.04 25.14 -16.69
N GLY A 115 -24.86 26.13 -17.05
CA GLY A 115 -24.76 26.87 -18.31
C GLY A 115 -25.65 26.39 -19.47
N ARG A 116 -26.64 25.53 -19.22
CA ARG A 116 -27.66 25.12 -20.21
C ARG A 116 -29.02 25.78 -19.99
N GLU A 117 -29.02 27.04 -19.55
CA GLU A 117 -30.24 27.85 -19.53
C GLU A 117 -30.62 28.21 -20.98
N ARG A 118 -31.88 27.96 -21.35
CA ARG A 118 -32.43 28.20 -22.69
C ARG A 118 -32.04 29.59 -23.22
N LEU A 119 -31.44 29.63 -24.43
CA LEU A 119 -31.40 30.82 -25.28
C LEU A 119 -32.80 31.17 -25.80
#